data_AF-A0A1B9ITF6-F1
#
_entry.id   AF-A0A1B9ITF6-F1
#
_cell.length_a   1.000
_cell.length_b   1.000
_cell.length_c   1.000
_cell.angle_alpha   90.00
_cell.angle_beta   90.00
_cell.angle_gamma   90.00
#
_symmetry.space_group_name_H-M   'P 1'
#
loop_
_entity.id
_entity.type
_entity.pdbx_description
1 polymer ?
#
loop_
_entity_poly.entity_id
_entity_poly.type
_entity_poly.pdbx_seq_one_letter_code
_entity_poly.pdbx_strand_id
1 'polypeptide(L)'
;MQRKLEDKYQYDGSIGISPTQRHLPNSRLSELFNYVKVLDIEYHKVTWCRSSFFDEDEKLPSPSPSFERLDTLHLRYNDDQWPTSTHPGNHTVPCRLLLSLRPTTLYIHVPSLEFISRFHLPDDILNSVQHVILISGPRLYAIPEGQCTFTEPVLEALRTIKSLTILFEPSTPSPIMGKAPMASNPSLFNVSFISSITKCVNIDTPVHIVNAGYIQKIRHRGSTKSIERSHQESMRIIKGHIELTCKNPYADKVGWSKSNIQKRKDNLIFQTMEGWTDSGEWEGKMKAEEVMRWRSVMSKVLMW
;
A
#
# COMPACT_ATOMS: atom_id res chain seq x y z
N MET A 1 0.35 27.41 20.69
CA MET A 1 1.80 27.10 20.84
C MET A 1 2.25 25.99 19.90
N GLN A 2 1.42 24.96 19.63
CA GLN A 2 1.68 23.90 18.62
C GLN A 2 1.90 24.41 17.18
N ARG A 3 1.06 25.32 16.66
CA ARG A 3 1.21 25.86 15.30
C ARG A 3 2.56 26.54 15.02
N LYS A 4 3.16 27.21 16.00
CA LYS A 4 4.48 27.85 15.84
C LYS A 4 5.65 26.85 15.82
N LEU A 5 5.46 25.63 16.34
CA LEU A 5 6.43 24.55 16.18
C LEU A 5 6.32 23.95 14.77
N GLU A 6 5.10 23.74 14.26
CA GLU A 6 4.85 23.22 12.90
C GLU A 6 5.51 24.10 11.84
N ASP A 7 5.34 25.43 11.92
CA ASP A 7 5.94 26.37 10.96
C ASP A 7 7.48 26.44 11.03
N LYS A 8 8.08 26.13 12.19
CA LYS A 8 9.54 26.18 12.37
C LYS A 8 10.25 24.94 11.83
N TYR A 9 9.52 23.85 11.60
CA TYR A 9 10.06 22.60 11.08
C TYR A 9 9.55 22.26 9.67
N GLN A 10 8.74 23.14 9.06
CA GLN A 10 8.54 23.22 7.61
C GLN A 10 9.77 23.86 6.93
N TYR A 11 10.93 23.23 7.06
CA TYR A 11 12.03 23.46 6.13
C TYR A 11 11.81 22.55 4.92
N ASP A 12 11.89 23.12 3.72
CA ASP A 12 11.78 22.42 2.44
C ASP A 12 12.30 20.98 2.49
N GLY A 13 11.37 20.03 2.52
CA GLY A 13 11.57 18.65 2.09
C GLY A 13 12.68 17.82 2.74
N SER A 14 13.23 18.22 3.88
CA SER A 14 14.24 17.39 4.57
C SER A 14 13.89 17.21 6.04
N ILE A 15 13.54 15.99 6.42
CA ILE A 15 13.78 15.52 7.79
C ILE A 15 15.30 15.29 7.85
N GLY A 16 16.05 16.39 7.91
CA GLY A 16 17.48 16.39 7.70
C GLY A 16 18.06 17.63 8.33
N ILE A 17 18.53 17.47 9.56
CA ILE A 17 19.52 18.35 10.17
C ILE A 17 20.61 18.58 9.10
N SER A 18 20.84 19.83 8.72
CA SER A 18 21.92 20.20 7.80
C SER A 18 23.23 19.56 8.29
N PRO A 19 24.16 19.12 7.42
CA PRO A 19 25.50 18.70 7.85
C PRO A 19 26.17 19.73 8.78
N THR A 20 25.90 21.02 8.59
CA THR A 20 26.37 22.12 9.46
C THR A 20 25.74 22.14 10.86
N GLN A 21 24.65 21.40 11.07
CA GLN A 21 23.96 21.23 12.35
C GLN A 21 24.23 19.86 13.01
N ARG A 22 24.98 18.94 12.35
CA ARG A 22 25.42 17.66 12.94
C ARG A 22 26.24 17.84 14.22
N HIS A 23 26.90 18.99 14.38
CA HIS A 23 27.75 19.30 15.53
C HIS A 23 27.05 20.07 16.66
N LEU A 24 25.74 20.32 16.57
CA LEU A 24 25.00 20.93 17.67
C LEU A 24 24.54 19.83 18.64
N PRO A 25 25.13 19.71 19.85
CA PRO A 25 24.82 18.62 20.80
C PRO A 25 23.44 18.77 21.46
N ASN A 26 22.57 19.65 20.94
CA ASN A 26 21.38 20.18 21.61
C ASN A 26 20.19 20.37 20.66
N SER A 27 20.04 19.56 19.62
CA SER A 27 18.77 19.57 18.88
C SER A 27 17.78 18.67 19.63
N ARG A 28 16.87 19.26 20.43
CA ARG A 28 15.70 18.54 21.00
C ARG A 28 14.95 17.67 19.97
N LEU A 29 15.14 17.96 18.68
CA LEU A 29 14.67 17.16 17.54
C LEU A 29 15.15 15.70 17.52
N SER A 30 16.42 15.42 17.84
CA SER A 30 16.91 14.02 17.84
C SER A 30 16.25 13.19 18.94
N GLU A 31 16.04 13.79 20.11
CA GLU A 31 15.25 13.18 21.18
C GLU A 31 13.80 12.97 20.77
N LEU A 32 13.20 13.89 19.99
CA LEU A 32 11.84 13.74 19.47
C LEU A 32 11.70 12.56 18.50
N PHE A 33 12.72 12.28 17.68
CA PHE A 33 12.70 11.12 16.77
C PHE A 33 12.57 9.78 17.50
N ASN A 34 13.15 9.68 18.70
CA ASN A 34 13.01 8.49 19.55
C ASN A 34 11.56 8.28 20.02
N TYR A 35 10.67 9.26 19.96
CA TYR A 35 9.25 9.11 20.33
C TYR A 35 8.32 8.86 19.14
N VAL A 36 8.83 8.95 17.91
CA VAL A 36 8.03 8.73 16.70
C VAL A 36 7.74 7.25 16.54
N LYS A 37 6.47 6.88 16.71
CA LYS A 37 5.96 5.53 16.45
C LYS A 37 5.36 5.36 15.07
N VAL A 38 4.83 6.44 14.51
CA VAL A 38 4.18 6.47 13.20
C VAL A 38 4.80 7.58 12.38
N LEU A 39 5.29 7.25 11.20
CA LEU A 39 5.84 8.22 10.24
C LEU A 39 4.96 8.25 8.99
N ASP A 40 4.32 9.39 8.76
CA ASP A 40 3.59 9.67 7.52
C ASP A 40 4.53 10.32 6.50
N ILE A 41 4.70 9.67 5.34
CA ILE A 41 5.42 10.22 4.19
C ILE A 41 4.44 10.38 3.05
N GLU A 42 4.17 11.64 2.71
CA GLU A 42 3.39 12.02 1.53
C GLU A 42 4.26 12.06 0.28
N TYR A 43 3.61 12.04 -0.88
CA TYR A 43 4.26 12.24 -2.17
C TYR A 43 5.10 13.53 -2.16
N HIS A 44 6.34 13.40 -2.62
CA HIS A 44 7.29 14.50 -2.76
C HIS A 44 8.04 14.38 -4.08
N LYS A 45 8.55 15.51 -4.59
CA LYS A 45 9.34 15.56 -5.83
C LYS A 45 10.63 14.76 -5.66
N VAL A 46 11.06 14.05 -6.71
CA VAL A 46 12.32 13.26 -6.72
C VAL A 46 13.55 14.09 -6.33
N THR A 47 13.54 15.39 -6.59
CA THR A 47 14.63 16.30 -6.19
C THR A 47 14.76 16.45 -4.67
N TRP A 48 13.71 16.18 -3.88
CA TRP A 48 13.78 16.17 -2.41
C TRP A 48 14.54 14.96 -1.88
N CYS A 49 14.44 13.82 -2.58
CA CYS A 49 15.28 12.65 -2.34
C CYS A 49 16.76 12.93 -2.61
N ARG A 50 17.04 13.96 -3.43
CA ARG A 50 18.36 14.36 -3.92
C ARG A 50 18.81 15.71 -3.34
N SER A 51 18.48 16.05 -2.10
CA SER A 51 18.98 17.30 -1.47
C SER A 51 20.52 17.31 -1.42
N SER A 52 21.11 17.76 -2.52
CA SER A 52 22.34 18.52 -2.77
C SER A 52 23.65 18.14 -2.10
N PHE A 53 23.76 17.00 -1.42
CA PHE A 53 25.00 16.61 -0.74
C PHE A 53 25.35 15.17 -1.10
N PHE A 54 25.80 14.99 -2.35
CA PHE A 54 26.97 14.15 -2.52
C PHE A 54 28.11 14.99 -1.95
N ASP A 55 28.64 14.59 -0.78
CA ASP A 55 30.00 15.02 -0.47
C ASP A 55 30.84 14.51 -1.64
N GLU A 56 31.61 15.36 -2.30
CA GLU A 56 32.45 14.91 -3.43
C GLU A 56 33.42 13.78 -3.01
N ASP A 57 33.60 13.59 -1.70
CA ASP A 57 34.36 12.52 -1.06
C ASP A 57 33.52 11.31 -0.57
N GLU A 58 32.20 11.44 -0.33
CA GLU A 58 31.31 10.34 0.09
C GLU A 58 30.27 10.02 -1.00
N LYS A 59 30.51 8.96 -1.76
CA LYS A 59 29.65 8.46 -2.85
C LYS A 59 28.25 7.98 -2.41
N LEU A 60 27.89 8.10 -1.13
CA LEU A 60 26.65 7.55 -0.57
C LEU A 60 25.76 8.66 -0.01
N PRO A 61 24.44 8.63 -0.30
CA PRO A 61 23.50 9.57 0.29
C PRO A 61 23.51 9.46 1.81
N SER A 62 23.52 10.61 2.51
CA SER A 62 23.37 10.66 3.96
C SER A 62 22.11 9.88 4.40
N PRO A 63 22.15 9.05 5.45
CA PRO A 63 20.99 8.26 5.88
C PRO A 63 19.83 9.14 6.36
N SER A 64 18.63 8.56 6.45
CA SER A 64 17.50 9.19 7.15
C SER A 64 17.82 9.33 8.65
N PRO A 65 17.14 10.23 9.37
CA PRO A 65 17.19 10.23 10.82
C PRO A 65 16.79 8.86 11.38
N SER A 66 17.49 8.42 12.42
CA SER A 66 17.11 7.19 13.12
C SER A 66 15.82 7.41 13.91
N PHE A 67 14.83 6.55 13.69
CA PHE A 67 13.60 6.51 14.47
C PHE A 67 13.52 5.18 15.20
N GLU A 68 14.16 5.08 16.37
CA GLU A 68 14.34 3.81 17.10
C GLU A 68 13.02 3.13 17.49
N ARG A 69 11.94 3.91 17.68
CA ARG A 69 10.62 3.41 18.07
C ARG A 69 9.61 3.41 16.93
N LEU A 70 10.06 3.57 15.69
CA LEU A 70 9.18 3.55 14.52
C LEU A 70 8.57 2.16 14.39
N ASP A 71 7.25 2.10 14.59
CA ASP A 71 6.48 0.89 14.44
C ASP A 71 5.80 0.86 13.07
N THR A 72 5.21 1.98 12.65
CA THR A 72 4.40 2.05 11.44
C THR A 72 4.91 3.14 10.49
N LEU A 73 5.13 2.78 9.23
CA LEU A 73 5.46 3.69 8.14
C LEU A 73 4.28 3.80 7.17
N HIS A 74 3.76 5.02 6.97
CA HIS A 74 2.76 5.30 5.96
C HIS A 74 3.39 5.94 4.73
N LEU A 75 3.16 5.32 3.57
CA LEU A 75 3.50 5.86 2.25
C LEU A 75 2.20 6.26 1.55
N ARG A 76 1.93 7.57 1.47
CA ARG A 76 0.70 8.14 0.88
C ARG A 76 0.99 8.75 -0.48
N TYR A 77 0.31 8.25 -1.52
CA TYR A 77 0.49 8.70 -2.90
C TYR A 77 -0.72 9.54 -3.36
N ASN A 78 -0.48 10.74 -3.91
CA ASN A 78 -1.53 11.65 -4.40
C ASN A 78 -1.60 11.70 -5.95
N ASP A 79 -2.74 12.19 -6.45
CA ASP A 79 -3.27 12.10 -7.82
C ASP A 79 -2.72 13.15 -8.82
N ASP A 80 -1.81 14.03 -8.38
CA ASP A 80 -1.45 15.23 -9.14
C ASP A 80 -0.39 14.92 -10.22
N GLN A 81 -0.87 14.38 -11.35
CA GLN A 81 -0.17 14.22 -12.63
C GLN A 81 1.09 13.33 -12.58
N TRP A 82 0.91 12.05 -12.92
CA TRP A 82 2.03 11.24 -13.41
C TRP A 82 2.38 11.66 -14.85
N PRO A 83 3.65 11.95 -15.11
CA PRO A 83 4.42 10.94 -15.81
C PRO A 83 5.82 10.86 -15.22
N THR A 84 6.17 9.74 -14.61
CA THR A 84 7.56 9.23 -14.59
C THR A 84 7.59 7.93 -13.83
N SER A 85 7.84 6.83 -14.56
CA SER A 85 8.46 5.60 -14.06
C SER A 85 8.96 5.67 -12.60
N THR A 86 8.29 4.93 -11.71
CA THR A 86 8.82 4.45 -10.41
C THR A 86 9.30 5.49 -9.39
N HIS A 87 8.65 5.54 -8.22
CA HIS A 87 9.36 6.01 -7.02
C HIS A 87 8.81 5.41 -5.71
N PRO A 88 9.63 4.60 -5.02
CA PRO A 88 10.16 4.96 -3.69
C PRO A 88 11.69 5.22 -3.71
N GLY A 89 12.15 5.63 -4.87
CA GLY A 89 13.52 5.75 -5.32
C GLY A 89 13.43 5.45 -6.81
N ASN A 90 13.90 6.32 -7.70
CA ASN A 90 14.15 5.91 -9.07
C ASN A 90 14.94 4.60 -8.96
N HIS A 91 14.73 3.58 -9.81
CA HIS A 91 15.36 2.25 -9.62
C HIS A 91 16.89 2.29 -9.42
N THR A 92 17.52 3.43 -9.69
CA THR A 92 18.93 3.76 -9.52
C THR A 92 19.29 4.51 -8.22
N VAL A 93 18.37 5.18 -7.52
CA VAL A 93 18.66 5.96 -6.29
C VAL A 93 17.51 5.87 -5.27
N PRO A 94 17.70 5.20 -4.11
CA PRO A 94 16.68 5.12 -3.05
C PRO A 94 16.37 6.50 -2.44
N CYS A 95 15.11 6.73 -2.06
CA CYS A 95 14.74 7.95 -1.35
C CYS A 95 15.50 8.02 -0.01
N ARG A 96 16.26 9.10 0.21
CA ARG A 96 17.00 9.32 1.46
C ARG A 96 16.12 9.19 2.70
N LEU A 97 14.88 9.67 2.67
CA LEU A 97 13.97 9.61 3.82
C LEU A 97 13.59 8.17 4.22
N LEU A 98 13.81 7.21 3.33
CA LEU A 98 13.53 5.79 3.55
C LEU A 98 14.79 5.00 3.96
N LEU A 99 15.99 5.56 3.75
CA LEU A 99 17.27 4.91 4.05
C LEU A 99 17.44 4.80 5.56
N SER A 100 17.43 3.58 6.12
CA SER A 100 17.51 3.27 7.56
C SER A 100 16.20 3.27 8.35
N LEU A 101 15.04 3.36 7.70
CA LEU A 101 13.78 3.10 8.37
C LEU A 101 13.58 1.60 8.58
N ARG A 102 13.15 1.20 9.79
CA ARG A 102 12.88 -0.20 10.13
C ARG A 102 11.49 -0.41 10.74
N PRO A 103 10.41 -0.07 10.02
CA PRO A 103 9.05 -0.23 10.54
C PRO A 103 8.66 -1.70 10.63
N THR A 104 7.82 -2.04 11.60
CA THR A 104 7.18 -3.37 11.68
C THR A 104 5.94 -3.43 10.78
N THR A 105 5.24 -2.31 10.61
CA THR A 105 4.04 -2.19 9.77
C THR A 105 4.30 -1.22 8.63
N LEU A 106 4.03 -1.67 7.40
CA LEU A 106 4.07 -0.85 6.19
C LEU A 106 2.65 -0.61 5.69
N TYR A 107 2.28 0.66 5.60
CA TYR A 107 1.02 1.13 5.05
C TYR A 107 1.29 1.82 3.71
N ILE A 108 0.67 1.33 2.64
CA ILE A 108 0.79 1.88 1.29
C ILE A 108 -0.61 2.32 0.86
N HIS A 109 -0.78 3.61 0.59
CA HIS A 109 -2.07 4.18 0.21
C HIS A 109 -2.00 4.82 -1.17
N VAL A 110 -2.69 4.18 -2.11
CA VAL A 110 -2.73 4.49 -3.54
C VAL A 110 -4.19 4.67 -4.00
N PRO A 111 -4.84 5.78 -3.60
CA PRO A 111 -6.28 6.00 -3.76
C PRO A 111 -6.73 6.14 -5.22
N SER A 112 -5.86 6.65 -6.10
CA SER A 112 -6.23 7.03 -7.48
C SER A 112 -5.47 6.30 -8.58
N LEU A 113 -4.55 5.40 -8.24
CA LEU A 113 -3.77 4.69 -9.26
C LEU A 113 -4.62 3.62 -9.94
N GLU A 114 -4.84 3.76 -11.24
CA GLU A 114 -5.54 2.76 -12.06
C GLU A 114 -4.70 1.48 -12.28
N PHE A 115 -3.38 1.52 -12.05
CA PHE A 115 -2.48 0.37 -12.16
C PHE A 115 -1.29 0.44 -11.21
N ILE A 116 -0.72 -0.72 -10.87
CA ILE A 116 0.56 -0.86 -10.15
C ILE A 116 1.50 -1.71 -11.01
N SER A 117 2.63 -1.13 -11.43
CA SER A 117 3.69 -1.84 -12.16
C SER A 117 4.72 -2.44 -11.24
N ARG A 118 5.48 -1.58 -10.54
CA ARG A 118 6.67 -1.93 -9.75
C ARG A 118 6.87 -0.87 -8.67
N PHE A 119 7.13 -1.30 -7.45
CA PHE A 119 7.66 -0.45 -6.40
C PHE A 119 8.90 -1.12 -5.81
N HIS A 120 9.87 -0.32 -5.41
CA HIS A 120 11.11 -0.78 -4.80
C HIS A 120 11.33 -0.01 -3.50
N LEU A 121 11.45 -0.73 -2.38
CA LEU A 121 11.73 -0.13 -1.07
C LEU A 121 13.16 -0.50 -0.67
N PRO A 122 13.84 0.36 0.12
CA PRO A 122 15.12 0.00 0.71
C PRO A 122 15.07 -1.31 1.50
N ASP A 123 16.17 -2.05 1.48
CA ASP A 123 16.30 -3.36 2.13
C ASP A 123 16.01 -3.31 3.64
N ASP A 124 16.37 -2.23 4.34
CA ASP A 124 16.04 -2.06 5.76
C ASP A 124 14.52 -2.13 6.03
N ILE A 125 13.71 -1.55 5.14
CA ILE A 125 12.24 -1.63 5.23
C ILE A 125 11.79 -3.04 4.85
N LEU A 126 12.27 -3.58 3.72
CA LEU A 126 11.88 -4.91 3.24
C LEU A 126 12.17 -6.02 4.26
N ASN A 127 13.27 -5.92 5.00
CA ASN A 127 13.70 -6.92 5.98
C ASN A 127 13.07 -6.73 7.38
N SER A 128 12.48 -5.57 7.68
CA SER A 128 11.88 -5.29 9.00
C SER A 128 10.37 -5.48 9.03
N VAL A 129 9.69 -5.29 7.89
CA VAL A 129 8.23 -5.32 7.81
C VAL A 129 7.68 -6.72 8.08
N GLN A 130 6.72 -6.79 9.01
CA GLN A 130 5.95 -7.99 9.32
C GLN A 130 4.50 -7.87 8.87
N HIS A 131 3.97 -6.65 8.75
CA HIS A 131 2.58 -6.39 8.39
C HIS A 131 2.52 -5.43 7.22
N VAL A 132 1.82 -5.80 6.16
CA VAL A 132 1.60 -4.94 4.99
C VAL A 132 0.11 -4.59 4.90
N ILE A 133 -0.20 -3.31 4.85
CA ILE A 133 -1.54 -2.78 4.59
C ILE A 133 -1.48 -2.03 3.26
N LEU A 134 -2.17 -2.54 2.26
CA LEU A 134 -2.31 -1.92 0.96
C LEU A 134 -3.73 -1.35 0.83
N ILE A 135 -3.83 -0.05 0.63
CA ILE A 135 -5.09 0.66 0.42
C ILE A 135 -5.12 1.16 -1.00
N SER A 136 -6.04 0.61 -1.77
CA SER A 136 -6.16 0.89 -3.19
C SER A 136 -7.48 1.52 -3.53
N GLY A 137 -7.46 2.40 -4.54
CA GLY A 137 -8.64 2.84 -5.23
C GLY A 137 -9.48 1.71 -5.82
N PRO A 138 -10.66 2.03 -6.35
CA PRO A 138 -11.60 1.04 -6.88
C PRO A 138 -11.17 0.41 -8.22
N ARG A 139 -10.17 0.98 -8.88
CA ARG A 139 -9.60 0.50 -10.13
C ARG A 139 -8.12 0.25 -9.90
N LEU A 140 -7.72 -1.01 -9.83
CA LEU A 140 -6.34 -1.42 -9.65
C LEU A 140 -6.01 -2.52 -10.64
N TYR A 141 -5.23 -2.19 -11.67
CA TYR A 141 -4.77 -3.14 -12.67
C TYR A 141 -3.32 -3.56 -12.42
N ALA A 142 -3.08 -4.87 -12.49
CA ALA A 142 -1.75 -5.41 -12.52
C ALA A 142 -1.15 -5.28 -13.92
N ILE A 143 0.06 -4.71 -14.03
CA ILE A 143 0.78 -4.65 -15.30
C ILE A 143 2.17 -5.30 -15.21
N PRO A 144 2.65 -5.92 -16.30
CA PRO A 144 1.99 -6.08 -17.61
C PRO A 144 0.90 -7.19 -17.63
N GLU A 145 -0.04 -7.09 -18.56
CA GLU A 145 -0.99 -8.18 -18.93
C GLU A 145 -1.85 -8.76 -17.79
N GLY A 146 -2.14 -7.99 -16.74
CA GLY A 146 -2.87 -8.52 -15.59
C GLY A 146 -2.00 -9.38 -14.67
N GLN A 147 -0.69 -9.17 -14.67
CA GLN A 147 0.21 -9.78 -13.69
C GLN A 147 1.07 -8.70 -13.03
N CYS A 148 1.18 -8.75 -11.70
CA CYS A 148 2.12 -7.90 -11.00
C CYS A 148 3.47 -8.58 -10.98
N THR A 149 4.49 -7.89 -11.46
CA THR A 149 5.87 -8.36 -11.38
C THR A 149 6.59 -7.64 -10.24
N PHE A 150 7.06 -8.41 -9.26
CA PHE A 150 7.85 -7.90 -8.15
C PHE A 150 9.31 -8.30 -8.33
N THR A 151 10.22 -7.43 -7.91
CA THR A 151 11.66 -7.75 -7.86
C THR A 151 11.96 -8.74 -6.73
N GLU A 152 13.03 -9.53 -6.84
CA GLU A 152 13.35 -10.58 -5.86
C GLU A 152 13.38 -10.09 -4.40
N PRO A 153 13.99 -8.93 -4.04
CA PRO A 153 13.97 -8.46 -2.65
C PRO A 153 12.55 -8.21 -2.11
N VAL A 154 11.63 -7.77 -2.97
CA VAL A 154 10.22 -7.56 -2.60
C VAL A 154 9.52 -8.91 -2.45
N LEU A 155 9.81 -9.88 -3.32
CA LEU A 155 9.28 -11.24 -3.21
C LEU A 155 9.75 -11.91 -1.91
N GLU A 156 11.01 -11.76 -1.54
CA GLU A 156 11.57 -12.26 -0.28
C GLU A 156 10.85 -11.67 0.93
N ALA A 157 10.66 -10.34 0.96
CA ALA A 157 9.90 -9.68 2.00
C ALA A 157 8.45 -10.19 2.07
N LEU A 158 7.76 -10.32 0.94
CA LEU A 158 6.38 -10.84 0.90
C LEU A 158 6.29 -12.31 1.39
N ARG A 159 7.37 -13.09 1.33
CA ARG A 159 7.41 -14.46 1.87
C ARG A 159 7.63 -14.51 3.39
N THR A 160 8.10 -13.43 4.01
CA THR A 160 8.40 -13.38 5.45
C THR A 160 7.35 -12.64 6.27
N ILE A 161 6.48 -11.84 5.64
CA ILE A 161 5.40 -11.13 6.35
C ILE A 161 4.45 -12.08 7.08
N LYS A 162 3.96 -11.60 8.24
CA LYS A 162 2.99 -12.26 9.10
C LYS A 162 1.55 -11.97 8.72
N SER A 163 1.26 -10.87 8.02
CA SER A 163 -0.06 -10.62 7.44
C SER A 163 -0.02 -9.62 6.29
N LEU A 164 -0.97 -9.79 5.36
CA LEU A 164 -1.28 -8.83 4.31
C LEU A 164 -2.75 -8.40 4.43
N THR A 165 -3.00 -7.09 4.42
CA THR A 165 -4.34 -6.52 4.32
C THR A 165 -4.45 -5.73 3.02
N ILE A 166 -5.44 -6.04 2.18
CA ILE A 166 -5.78 -5.29 0.98
C ILE A 166 -7.14 -4.66 1.21
N LEU A 167 -7.19 -3.34 1.31
CA LEU A 167 -8.40 -2.56 1.52
C LEU A 167 -8.76 -1.81 0.23
N PHE A 168 -9.97 -2.05 -0.27
CA PHE A 168 -10.54 -1.25 -1.35
C PHE A 168 -11.20 -0.01 -0.76
N GLU A 169 -10.54 1.13 -0.94
CA GLU A 169 -10.98 2.39 -0.38
C GLU A 169 -12.35 2.76 -0.96
N PRO A 170 -13.34 3.01 -0.10
CA PRO A 170 -14.60 3.57 -0.53
C PRO A 170 -14.41 5.06 -0.83
N SER A 171 -14.07 5.38 -2.08
CA SER A 171 -14.03 6.75 -2.58
C SER A 171 -15.44 7.24 -2.98
N THR A 172 -15.72 8.54 -2.92
CA THR A 172 -17.00 9.02 -3.48
C THR A 172 -17.04 8.68 -4.97
N PRO A 173 -18.10 8.03 -5.49
CA PRO A 173 -18.12 7.58 -6.87
C PRO A 173 -18.07 8.74 -7.89
N SER A 174 -16.89 9.15 -8.37
CA SER A 174 -16.75 10.15 -9.45
C SER A 174 -17.60 9.78 -10.68
N PRO A 175 -18.37 10.71 -11.29
CA PRO A 175 -19.23 10.44 -12.45
C PRO A 175 -18.51 9.81 -13.65
N ILE A 176 -17.20 10.08 -13.78
CA ILE A 176 -16.35 9.60 -14.87
C ILE A 176 -16.00 8.12 -14.68
N MET A 177 -16.09 7.57 -13.46
CA MET A 177 -15.77 6.17 -13.20
C MET A 177 -16.75 5.16 -13.83
N GLY A 178 -17.91 5.61 -14.35
CA GLY A 178 -18.83 4.78 -15.15
C GLY A 178 -18.62 4.88 -16.67
N LYS A 179 -17.73 5.76 -17.14
CA LYS A 179 -17.51 6.04 -18.58
C LYS A 179 -16.24 5.39 -19.15
N ALA A 180 -15.52 4.58 -18.35
CA ALA A 180 -14.44 3.79 -18.92
C ALA A 180 -15.02 2.80 -19.95
N PRO A 181 -14.43 2.67 -21.15
CA PRO A 181 -14.96 1.83 -22.20
C PRO A 181 -15.17 0.40 -21.70
N MET A 182 -16.32 -0.21 -22.02
CA MET A 182 -16.71 -1.59 -21.66
C MET A 182 -15.65 -2.66 -21.96
N ALA A 183 -14.66 -2.35 -22.80
CA ALA A 183 -13.54 -3.23 -23.14
C ALA A 183 -12.62 -3.55 -21.96
N SER A 184 -12.65 -2.78 -20.86
CA SER A 184 -11.75 -2.95 -19.73
C SER A 184 -12.55 -3.22 -18.44
N ASN A 185 -13.03 -4.45 -18.25
CA ASN A 185 -13.80 -4.83 -17.05
C ASN A 185 -12.97 -4.60 -15.76
N PRO A 186 -13.25 -3.58 -14.94
CA PRO A 186 -12.41 -3.21 -13.80
C PRO A 186 -12.33 -4.29 -12.73
N SER A 187 -13.34 -5.17 -12.67
CA SER A 187 -13.32 -6.31 -11.76
C SER A 187 -12.28 -7.36 -12.15
N LEU A 188 -11.97 -7.53 -13.44
CA LEU A 188 -10.88 -8.42 -13.85
C LEU A 188 -9.53 -7.86 -13.40
N PHE A 189 -9.35 -6.54 -13.42
CA PHE A 189 -8.11 -5.88 -13.01
C PHE A 189 -7.81 -6.05 -11.54
N ASN A 190 -8.75 -5.71 -10.66
CA ASN A 190 -8.57 -5.87 -9.21
C ASN A 190 -8.34 -7.34 -8.85
N VAL A 191 -9.09 -8.25 -9.47
CA VAL A 191 -8.99 -9.69 -9.21
C VAL A 191 -7.64 -10.25 -9.65
N SER A 192 -7.12 -9.79 -10.80
CA SER A 192 -5.80 -10.17 -11.30
C SER A 192 -4.68 -9.66 -10.38
N PHE A 193 -4.79 -8.42 -9.90
CA PHE A 193 -3.86 -7.85 -8.91
C PHE A 193 -3.86 -8.66 -7.62
N ILE A 194 -5.03 -8.87 -7.01
CA ILE A 194 -5.18 -9.66 -5.78
C ILE A 194 -4.58 -11.05 -5.97
N SER A 195 -4.86 -11.70 -7.09
CA SER A 195 -4.34 -13.04 -7.36
C SER A 195 -2.82 -13.05 -7.53
N SER A 196 -2.25 -12.02 -8.15
CA SER A 196 -0.80 -11.88 -8.32
C SER A 196 -0.10 -11.67 -6.99
N ILE A 197 -0.55 -10.72 -6.16
CA ILE A 197 0.11 -10.43 -4.88
C ILE A 197 -0.06 -11.57 -3.88
N THR A 198 -1.23 -12.22 -3.82
CA THR A 198 -1.48 -13.36 -2.91
C THR A 198 -0.65 -14.60 -3.24
N LYS A 199 -0.22 -14.76 -4.50
CA LYS A 199 0.73 -15.80 -4.91
C LYS A 199 2.14 -15.55 -4.37
N CYS A 200 2.55 -14.30 -4.26
CA CYS A 200 3.90 -13.93 -3.81
C CYS A 200 4.07 -14.05 -2.29
N VAL A 201 2.96 -14.06 -1.55
CA VAL A 201 2.95 -14.20 -0.10
C VAL A 201 3.04 -15.68 0.30
N ASN A 202 3.72 -15.98 1.41
CA ASN A 202 3.80 -17.33 1.96
C ASN A 202 2.41 -17.92 2.19
N ILE A 203 2.22 -19.19 1.83
CA ILE A 203 0.93 -19.88 1.81
C ILE A 203 0.20 -19.85 3.16
N ASP A 204 0.95 -19.85 4.26
CA ASP A 204 0.45 -19.85 5.63
C ASP A 204 0.11 -18.46 6.16
N THR A 205 0.58 -17.40 5.49
CA THR A 205 0.29 -16.03 5.90
C THR A 205 -1.16 -15.68 5.60
N PRO A 206 -1.93 -15.18 6.60
CA PRO A 206 -3.30 -14.71 6.40
C PRO A 206 -3.33 -13.49 5.47
N VAL A 207 -4.29 -13.50 4.54
CA VAL A 207 -4.54 -12.35 3.65
C VAL A 207 -5.96 -11.84 3.86
N HIS A 208 -6.06 -10.64 4.41
CA HIS A 208 -7.32 -9.93 4.61
C HIS A 208 -7.65 -9.13 3.35
N ILE A 209 -8.85 -9.32 2.81
CA ILE A 209 -9.39 -8.59 1.68
C ILE A 209 -10.62 -7.83 2.16
N VAL A 210 -10.43 -6.54 2.42
CA VAL A 210 -11.42 -5.67 3.02
C VAL A 210 -12.18 -4.93 1.92
N ASN A 211 -13.50 -4.92 2.05
CA ASN A 211 -14.42 -4.18 1.19
C ASN A 211 -14.43 -4.62 -0.28
N ALA A 212 -14.14 -5.90 -0.57
CA ALA A 212 -14.12 -6.43 -1.94
C ALA A 212 -15.45 -6.24 -2.71
N GLY A 213 -16.59 -6.16 -2.02
CA GLY A 213 -17.91 -5.93 -2.61
C GLY A 213 -18.04 -4.57 -3.29
N TYR A 214 -17.25 -3.58 -2.86
CA TYR A 214 -17.21 -2.26 -3.45
C TYR A 214 -16.80 -2.29 -4.94
N ILE A 215 -15.90 -3.22 -5.31
CA ILE A 215 -15.48 -3.45 -6.70
C ILE A 215 -16.69 -3.77 -7.59
N GLN A 216 -17.56 -4.69 -7.16
CA GLN A 216 -18.74 -5.12 -7.94
C GLN A 216 -19.82 -4.05 -7.96
N LYS A 217 -20.01 -3.34 -6.85
CA LYS A 217 -20.98 -2.24 -6.75
C LYS A 217 -20.61 -1.10 -7.70
N ILE A 218 -19.33 -0.76 -7.83
CA ILE A 218 -18.86 0.21 -8.83
C ILE A 218 -19.02 -0.32 -10.25
N ARG A 219 -18.70 -1.60 -10.50
CA ARG A 219 -18.85 -2.22 -11.83
C ARG A 219 -20.28 -2.10 -12.36
N HIS A 220 -21.26 -2.26 -11.48
CA HIS A 220 -22.67 -2.21 -11.83
C HIS A 220 -23.36 -1.01 -11.18
N ARG A 221 -22.91 0.22 -11.47
CA ARG A 221 -23.64 1.42 -11.04
C ARG A 221 -25.10 1.34 -11.51
N GLY A 222 -26.04 1.50 -10.57
CA GLY A 222 -27.48 1.29 -10.80
C GLY A 222 -27.98 -0.12 -10.48
N SER A 223 -27.10 -1.03 -10.06
CA SER A 223 -27.54 -2.33 -9.53
C SER A 223 -28.17 -2.16 -8.15
N THR A 224 -29.40 -2.66 -8.03
CA THR A 224 -30.13 -2.78 -6.75
C THR A 224 -29.59 -3.89 -5.86
N LYS A 225 -28.51 -4.58 -6.25
CA LYS A 225 -27.87 -5.59 -5.40
C LYS A 225 -27.31 -4.92 -4.14
N SER A 226 -27.57 -5.55 -2.99
CA SER A 226 -26.99 -5.15 -1.72
C SER A 226 -25.45 -5.30 -1.74
N ILE A 227 -24.77 -4.64 -0.79
CA ILE A 227 -23.32 -4.75 -0.69
C ILE A 227 -22.90 -6.17 -0.30
N GLU A 228 -23.70 -6.86 0.50
CA GLU A 228 -23.42 -8.21 0.99
C GLU A 228 -23.41 -9.17 -0.20
N ARG A 229 -24.41 -9.06 -1.09
CA ARG A 229 -24.46 -9.87 -2.31
C ARG A 229 -23.30 -9.54 -3.25
N SER A 230 -22.94 -8.26 -3.35
CA SER A 230 -21.77 -7.83 -4.13
C SER A 230 -20.46 -8.36 -3.53
N HIS A 231 -20.35 -8.42 -2.21
CA HIS A 231 -19.22 -8.96 -1.47
C HIS A 231 -19.06 -10.47 -1.69
N GLN A 232 -20.15 -11.24 -1.53
CA GLN A 232 -20.16 -12.68 -1.81
C GLN A 232 -19.75 -13.00 -3.26
N GLU A 233 -20.23 -12.21 -4.22
CA GLU A 233 -19.85 -12.40 -5.62
C GLU A 233 -18.37 -12.06 -5.86
N SER A 234 -17.84 -10.99 -5.26
CA SER A 234 -16.40 -10.69 -5.29
C SER A 234 -15.57 -11.83 -4.72
N MET A 235 -15.96 -12.39 -3.57
CA MET A 235 -15.27 -13.54 -2.95
C MET A 235 -15.17 -14.71 -3.92
N ARG A 236 -16.29 -15.06 -4.57
CA ARG A 236 -16.36 -16.17 -5.54
C ARG A 236 -15.46 -15.93 -6.74
N ILE A 237 -15.50 -14.72 -7.30
CA ILE A 237 -14.69 -14.34 -8.48
C ILE A 237 -13.19 -14.37 -8.13
N ILE A 238 -12.78 -13.81 -6.99
CA ILE A 238 -11.38 -13.78 -6.55
C ILE A 238 -10.87 -15.21 -6.34
N LYS A 239 -11.60 -16.03 -5.57
CA LYS A 239 -11.23 -17.43 -5.32
C LYS A 239 -11.15 -18.25 -6.62
N GLY A 240 -12.08 -18.03 -7.56
CA GLY A 240 -12.07 -18.67 -8.86
C GLY A 240 -10.88 -18.26 -9.74
N HIS A 241 -10.48 -16.99 -9.70
CA HIS A 241 -9.35 -16.51 -10.49
C HIS A 241 -8.01 -16.99 -9.94
N ILE A 242 -7.84 -17.08 -8.62
CA ILE A 242 -6.67 -17.72 -8.00
C ILE A 242 -6.56 -19.18 -8.47
N GLU A 243 -7.68 -19.91 -8.48
CA GLU A 243 -7.69 -21.28 -8.95
C GLU A 243 -7.29 -21.43 -10.42
N LEU A 244 -7.72 -20.52 -11.30
CA LEU A 244 -7.33 -20.49 -12.71
C LEU A 244 -5.85 -20.14 -12.90
N THR A 245 -5.38 -19.10 -12.21
CA THR A 245 -4.02 -18.56 -12.38
C THR A 245 -2.95 -19.41 -11.72
N CYS A 246 -3.23 -20.05 -10.57
CA CYS A 246 -2.28 -20.93 -9.88
C CYS A 246 -2.18 -22.33 -10.50
N LYS A 247 -3.20 -22.78 -11.26
CA LYS A 247 -3.14 -24.04 -12.02
C LYS A 247 -2.30 -23.95 -13.29
N ASN A 248 -2.14 -22.75 -13.85
CA ASN A 248 -1.52 -22.57 -15.15
C ASN A 248 0.02 -22.65 -15.06
N PRO A 249 0.68 -23.68 -15.63
CA PRO A 249 2.13 -23.85 -15.56
C PRO A 249 2.91 -22.84 -16.42
N TYR A 250 2.24 -22.12 -17.34
CA TYR A 250 2.88 -21.14 -18.21
C TYR A 250 3.35 -19.87 -17.47
N ALA A 251 2.90 -19.63 -16.23
CA ALA A 251 3.34 -18.48 -15.43
C ALA A 251 4.60 -18.76 -14.60
N ASP A 252 4.75 -19.98 -14.04
CA ASP A 252 5.71 -20.23 -12.94
C ASP A 252 6.60 -21.49 -13.11
N LYS A 253 6.60 -22.16 -14.27
CA LYS A 253 7.31 -23.46 -14.56
C LYS A 253 6.90 -24.65 -13.68
N VAL A 254 6.31 -24.45 -12.50
CA VAL A 254 5.60 -25.46 -11.70
C VAL A 254 4.36 -24.78 -11.11
N GLY A 255 3.17 -25.13 -11.62
CA GLY A 255 1.91 -24.66 -11.05
C GLY A 255 1.74 -25.15 -9.61
N TRP A 256 0.95 -24.44 -8.81
CA TRP A 256 0.67 -24.87 -7.44
C TRP A 256 -0.12 -26.19 -7.44
N SER A 257 0.15 -27.03 -6.44
CA SER A 257 -0.67 -28.23 -6.19
C SER A 257 -2.11 -27.83 -5.85
N LYS A 258 -3.06 -28.73 -6.09
CA LYS A 258 -4.46 -28.52 -5.67
C LYS A 258 -4.58 -28.23 -4.16
N SER A 259 -3.75 -28.86 -3.32
CA SER A 259 -3.76 -28.61 -1.88
C SER A 259 -3.29 -27.19 -1.55
N ASN A 260 -2.25 -26.68 -2.21
CA ASN A 260 -1.77 -25.32 -1.99
C ASN A 260 -2.81 -24.30 -2.45
N ILE A 261 -3.45 -24.51 -3.61
CA ILE A 261 -4.53 -23.63 -4.08
C ILE A 261 -5.67 -23.58 -3.05
N GLN A 262 -6.08 -24.74 -2.55
CA GLN A 262 -7.15 -24.81 -1.56
C GLN A 262 -6.73 -24.13 -0.24
N LYS A 263 -5.53 -24.42 0.26
CA LYS A 263 -4.96 -23.79 1.46
C LYS A 263 -4.92 -22.26 1.34
N ARG A 264 -4.49 -21.71 0.19
CA ARG A 264 -4.56 -20.26 -0.04
C ARG A 264 -6.00 -19.75 0.03
N LYS A 265 -6.94 -20.39 -0.68
CA LYS A 265 -8.36 -19.98 -0.70
C LYS A 265 -9.00 -19.98 0.68
N ASP A 266 -8.54 -20.86 1.57
CA ASP A 266 -9.01 -20.97 2.96
C ASP A 266 -8.36 -19.91 3.87
N ASN A 267 -7.10 -19.53 3.59
CA ASN A 267 -6.38 -18.45 4.28
C ASN A 267 -6.75 -17.03 3.82
N LEU A 268 -7.67 -16.89 2.85
CA LEU A 268 -8.22 -15.59 2.47
C LEU A 268 -9.38 -15.22 3.40
N ILE A 269 -9.20 -14.13 4.15
CA ILE A 269 -10.19 -13.58 5.07
C ILE A 269 -10.87 -12.41 4.38
N PHE A 270 -12.17 -12.50 4.16
CA PHE A 270 -12.94 -11.44 3.50
C PHE A 270 -13.79 -10.71 4.54
N GLN A 271 -13.66 -9.38 4.61
CA GLN A 271 -14.40 -8.54 5.55
C GLN A 271 -15.10 -7.40 4.80
N THR A 272 -16.30 -7.04 5.22
CA THR A 272 -16.93 -5.76 4.83
C THR A 272 -16.19 -4.61 5.49
N MET A 273 -16.39 -3.38 5.01
CA MET A 273 -15.82 -2.20 5.67
C MET A 273 -16.26 -2.13 7.14
N GLU A 274 -17.55 -2.36 7.40
CA GLU A 274 -18.12 -2.37 8.75
C GLU A 274 -17.48 -3.46 9.64
N GLY A 275 -17.47 -4.71 9.18
CA GLY A 275 -16.92 -5.82 9.97
C GLY A 275 -15.43 -5.67 10.27
N TRP A 276 -14.67 -5.07 9.36
CA TRP A 276 -13.25 -4.74 9.60
C TRP A 276 -13.07 -3.54 10.52
N THR A 277 -13.94 -2.52 10.45
CA THR A 277 -13.89 -1.42 11.43
C THR A 277 -14.21 -1.89 12.85
N ASP A 278 -15.16 -2.80 12.99
CA ASP A 278 -15.62 -3.31 14.28
C ASP A 278 -14.64 -4.31 14.91
N SER A 279 -13.76 -4.95 14.12
CA SER A 279 -12.74 -5.86 14.65
C SER A 279 -11.56 -5.13 15.33
N GLY A 280 -11.40 -3.82 15.10
CA GLY A 280 -10.33 -3.01 15.69
C GLY A 280 -8.93 -3.30 15.11
N GLU A 281 -8.80 -4.13 14.06
CA GLU A 281 -7.50 -4.53 13.50
C GLU A 281 -6.63 -3.37 12.97
N TRP A 282 -7.26 -2.22 12.73
CA TRP A 282 -6.67 -0.98 12.21
C TRP A 282 -6.14 -0.04 13.30
N GLU A 283 -6.52 -0.26 14.56
CA GLU A 283 -6.15 0.63 15.66
C GLU A 283 -4.62 0.68 15.84
N GLY A 284 -4.10 1.89 16.03
CA GLY A 284 -2.65 2.13 16.14
C GLY A 284 -1.88 2.08 14.82
N LYS A 285 -2.47 1.54 13.73
CA LYS A 285 -1.85 1.46 12.41
C LYS A 285 -2.38 2.50 11.43
N MET A 286 -3.54 3.08 11.71
CA MET A 286 -4.26 3.96 10.79
C MET A 286 -4.95 5.10 11.56
N LYS A 287 -5.21 6.22 10.88
CA LYS A 287 -5.90 7.37 11.49
C LYS A 287 -7.38 7.05 11.67
N ALA A 288 -7.90 7.19 12.89
CA ALA A 288 -9.30 6.88 13.20
C ALA A 288 -10.29 7.70 12.36
N GLU A 289 -10.01 8.99 12.16
CA GLU A 289 -10.84 9.87 11.33
C GLU A 289 -10.98 9.36 9.88
N GLU A 290 -9.90 8.83 9.33
CA GLU A 290 -9.85 8.28 7.96
C GLU A 290 -10.70 7.01 7.84
N VAL A 291 -10.55 6.09 8.80
CA VAL A 291 -11.32 4.84 8.85
C VAL A 291 -12.82 5.12 9.04
N MET A 292 -13.17 6.04 9.94
CA MET A 292 -14.57 6.42 10.19
C MET A 292 -15.19 7.14 8.99
N ARG A 293 -14.42 7.98 8.29
CA ARG A 293 -14.86 8.58 7.02
C ARG A 293 -15.21 7.50 6.00
N TRP A 294 -14.38 6.48 5.82
CA TRP A 294 -14.65 5.38 4.89
C TRP A 294 -15.86 4.55 5.28
N ARG A 295 -16.04 4.24 6.58
CA ARG A 295 -17.26 3.60 7.09
C ARG A 295 -18.50 4.42 6.75
N SER A 296 -18.45 5.73 6.93
CA SER A 296 -19.54 6.67 6.60
C SER A 296 -19.82 6.76 5.10
N VAL A 297 -18.80 6.71 4.24
CA VAL A 297 -19.01 6.65 2.78
C VAL A 297 -19.70 5.35 2.40
N MET A 298 -19.24 4.22 2.96
CA MET A 298 -19.86 2.93 2.68
C MET A 298 -21.33 2.88 3.08
N SER A 299 -21.70 3.38 4.26
CA SER A 299 -23.11 3.41 4.68
C SER A 299 -24.00 4.22 3.73
N LYS A 300 -23.46 5.27 3.10
CA LYS A 300 -24.16 6.03 2.05
C LYS A 300 -24.29 5.26 0.74
N VAL A 301 -23.26 4.52 0.34
CA VAL A 301 -23.28 3.66 -0.85
C VAL A 301 -24.29 2.51 -0.72
N LEU A 302 -24.61 2.06 0.51
CA LEU A 302 -25.70 1.10 0.76
C LEU A 302 -27.08 1.64 0.39
N MET A 303 -27.25 2.96 0.41
CA MET A 303 -28.52 3.62 0.09
C MET A 303 -28.71 3.89 -1.41
N TRP A 304 -27.74 3.50 -2.25
CA TRP A 304 -27.74 3.67 -3.72
C TRP A 304 -27.81 2.33 -4.46
#